data_AF-A0A9X6N867-F1
#
_entry.id   AF-A0A9X6N867-F1
#
_cell.length_a   1.000
_cell.length_b   1.000
_cell.length_c   1.000
_cell.angle_alpha   90.00
_cell.angle_beta   90.00
_cell.angle_gamma   90.00
#
_symmetry.space_group_name_H-M   'P 1'
#
loop_
_entity.id
_entity.type
_entity.pdbx_description
1 polymer ?
#
loop_
_entity_poly.entity_id
_entity_poly.type
_entity_poly.pdbx_seq_one_letter_code
_entity_poly.pdbx_strand_id
1 'polypeptide(L)'
;MIDKIKNAVEDMYEDEAKDLLQSILIQLNLLEENYSEDTIKNLMDIPKQLTSNPTYKRNVKESTHVHIAFDDSTAGCLKYMLSQEELFEESVVAFSEFFSIGPIYRLHTNEGQLARQKWLIKNLAAYDSYFEEEYLSRFIATIEELHTIPVETPITIWKADNAHEHVGLSFVMAQLKDKKNIRVINTSEASREILKQEYDIRGTGELPPESLALFQKSFIKLPYLTEEKRMKFENEWDRLSGSIECLRVWKENEVHSVQEDYFDQFIIECAKSVGADREFLKAPRVIGEALGLVEQLVGDTFLEYRLKQLIKQEVFEFEGSLDEMRFYSVKLRK
;
A
#
# COMPACT_ATOMS: atom_id res chain seq x y z
N MET A 1 -10.73 11.47 29.46
CA MET A 1 -9.43 10.91 29.02
C MET A 1 -9.28 9.49 29.51
N ILE A 2 -9.32 9.25 30.82
CA ILE A 2 -9.23 7.90 31.41
C ILE A 2 -10.28 6.92 30.84
N ASP A 3 -11.55 7.32 30.75
CA ASP A 3 -12.60 6.46 30.18
C ASP A 3 -12.37 6.14 28.69
N LYS A 4 -11.78 7.07 27.93
CA LYS A 4 -11.43 6.84 26.53
C LYS A 4 -10.29 5.83 26.38
N ILE A 5 -9.28 5.91 27.27
CA ILE A 5 -8.17 4.94 27.31
C ILE A 5 -8.73 3.56 27.63
N LYS A 6 -9.62 3.47 28.62
CA LYS A 6 -10.26 2.21 29.02
C LYS A 6 -11.00 1.56 27.84
N ASN A 7 -11.83 2.33 27.13
CA ASN A 7 -12.56 1.84 25.96
C ASN A 7 -11.60 1.41 24.83
N ALA A 8 -10.54 2.19 24.57
CA ALA A 8 -9.55 1.83 23.56
C ALA A 8 -8.87 0.49 23.88
N VAL A 9 -8.52 0.25 25.14
CA VAL A 9 -7.92 -1.03 25.58
C VAL A 9 -8.92 -2.19 25.51
N GLU A 10 -10.19 -1.96 25.83
CA GLU A 10 -11.25 -2.98 25.72
C GLU A 10 -11.54 -3.36 24.25
N ASP A 11 -11.37 -2.43 23.31
CA ASP A 11 -11.59 -2.62 21.88
C ASP A 11 -10.39 -3.26 21.13
N MET A 12 -9.20 -3.30 21.75
CA MET A 12 -7.98 -3.88 21.16
C MET A 12 -8.03 -5.41 21.13
N TYR A 13 -7.45 -6.00 20.09
CA TYR A 13 -7.23 -7.45 20.07
C TYR A 13 -6.19 -7.86 21.13
N GLU A 14 -6.30 -9.08 21.64
CA GLU A 14 -5.45 -9.54 22.74
C GLU A 14 -3.96 -9.50 22.38
N ASP A 15 -3.61 -9.83 21.14
CA ASP A 15 -2.22 -9.82 20.68
C ASP A 15 -1.71 -8.40 20.45
N GLU A 16 -2.54 -7.51 19.89
CA GLU A 16 -2.22 -6.07 19.75
C GLU A 16 -1.99 -5.41 21.12
N ALA A 17 -2.80 -5.76 22.11
CA ALA A 17 -2.64 -5.28 23.48
C ALA A 17 -1.36 -5.80 24.14
N LYS A 18 -1.00 -7.07 23.90
CA LYS A 18 0.26 -7.67 24.38
C LYS A 18 1.47 -7.00 23.74
N ASP A 19 1.45 -6.78 22.44
CA ASP A 19 2.56 -6.16 21.70
C ASP A 19 2.76 -4.71 22.12
N LEU A 20 1.67 -3.94 22.28
CA LEU A 20 1.74 -2.58 22.79
C LEU A 20 2.31 -2.54 24.22
N LEU A 21 1.83 -3.42 25.10
CA LEU A 21 2.36 -3.53 26.46
C LEU A 21 3.84 -3.91 26.46
N GLN A 22 4.23 -4.88 25.63
CA GLN A 22 5.62 -5.32 25.50
C GLN A 22 6.50 -4.16 25.01
N SER A 23 6.07 -3.42 23.99
CA SER A 23 6.78 -2.25 23.47
C SER A 23 6.97 -1.16 24.55
N ILE A 24 5.91 -0.84 25.31
CA ILE A 24 5.99 0.12 26.41
C ILE A 24 7.02 -0.32 27.46
N LEU A 25 6.98 -1.60 27.88
CA LEU A 25 7.89 -2.13 28.88
C LEU A 25 9.35 -2.13 28.40
N ILE A 26 9.60 -2.47 27.13
CA ILE A 26 10.94 -2.41 26.53
C ILE A 26 11.45 -0.96 26.51
N GLN A 27 10.63 -0.01 26.06
CA GLN A 27 11.03 1.40 26.01
C GLN A 27 11.32 1.99 27.40
N LEU A 28 10.54 1.59 28.42
CA LEU A 28 10.80 1.99 29.81
C LEU A 28 12.12 1.40 30.34
N ASN A 29 12.41 0.12 30.05
CA ASN A 29 13.68 -0.49 30.43
C ASN A 29 14.88 0.19 29.73
N LEU A 30 14.75 0.48 28.42
CA LEU A 30 15.78 1.19 27.67
C LEU A 30 16.03 2.60 28.20
N LEU A 31 15.00 3.28 28.75
CA LEU A 31 15.14 4.59 29.38
C LEU A 31 15.93 4.54 30.69
N GLU A 32 15.87 3.43 31.44
CA GLU A 32 16.71 3.22 32.62
C GLU A 32 18.19 3.10 32.25
N GLU A 33 18.48 2.46 31.11
CA GLU A 33 19.85 2.28 30.62
C GLU A 33 20.38 3.52 29.88
N ASN A 34 19.53 4.21 29.12
CA ASN A 34 19.87 5.36 28.29
C ASN A 34 18.71 6.37 28.27
N TYR A 35 18.84 7.43 29.08
CA TYR A 35 17.84 8.51 29.11
C TYR A 35 17.67 9.20 27.75
N SER A 36 16.43 9.36 27.31
CA SER A 36 16.04 9.98 26.04
C SER A 36 14.75 10.79 26.21
N GLU A 37 14.82 12.11 26.02
CA GLU A 37 13.63 12.98 26.09
C GLU A 37 12.63 12.65 24.98
N ASP A 38 13.11 12.26 23.80
CA ASP A 38 12.25 11.86 22.68
C ASP A 38 11.47 10.58 23.00
N THR A 39 12.10 9.60 23.66
CA THR A 39 11.43 8.38 24.09
C THR A 39 10.37 8.67 25.16
N ILE A 40 10.67 9.58 26.10
CA ILE A 40 9.68 10.03 27.11
C ILE A 40 8.51 10.74 26.43
N LYS A 41 8.77 11.62 25.46
CA LYS A 41 7.73 12.30 24.70
C LYS A 41 6.84 11.32 23.95
N ASN A 42 7.43 10.34 23.28
CA ASN A 42 6.70 9.28 22.58
C ASN A 42 5.81 8.48 23.55
N LEU A 43 6.33 8.06 24.71
CA LEU A 43 5.56 7.35 25.74
C LEU A 43 4.40 8.20 26.29
N MET A 44 4.63 9.51 26.50
CA MET A 44 3.59 10.43 26.96
C MET A 44 2.50 10.70 25.91
N ASP A 45 2.81 10.53 24.62
CA ASP A 45 1.85 10.69 23.54
C ASP A 45 0.99 9.44 23.31
N ILE A 46 1.38 8.24 23.79
CA ILE A 46 0.62 6.99 23.62
C ILE A 46 -0.85 7.11 24.05
N PRO A 47 -1.20 7.63 25.26
CA PRO A 47 -2.60 7.76 25.65
C PRO A 47 -3.39 8.68 24.72
N LYS A 48 -2.74 9.73 24.20
CA LYS A 48 -3.35 10.60 23.20
C LYS A 48 -3.55 9.80 21.92
N GLN A 49 -2.56 9.09 21.40
CA GLN A 49 -2.67 8.27 20.17
C GLN A 49 -3.80 7.22 20.27
N LEU A 50 -3.88 6.51 21.39
CA LEU A 50 -4.92 5.51 21.66
C LEU A 50 -6.34 6.09 21.73
N THR A 51 -6.48 7.35 22.16
CA THR A 51 -7.79 7.98 22.38
C THR A 51 -8.18 9.03 21.36
N SER A 52 -7.23 9.46 20.53
CA SER A 52 -7.45 10.42 19.44
C SER A 52 -7.84 9.73 18.14
N ASN A 53 -7.71 8.41 18.06
CA ASN A 53 -8.51 7.60 17.15
C ASN A 53 -9.79 7.18 17.90
N PRO A 54 -10.94 7.88 17.76
CA PRO A 54 -12.17 7.11 17.79
C PRO A 54 -11.95 5.98 16.80
N THR A 55 -12.15 4.73 17.23
CA THR A 55 -12.12 3.55 16.37
C THR A 55 -12.80 3.95 15.07
N TYR A 56 -12.01 4.12 14.00
CA TYR A 56 -12.53 4.51 12.69
C TYR A 56 -13.20 3.25 12.12
N LYS A 57 -14.30 2.86 12.75
CA LYS A 57 -15.19 1.78 12.39
C LYS A 57 -16.48 2.47 11.99
N ARG A 58 -16.43 3.21 10.88
CA ARG A 58 -17.62 3.83 10.32
C ARG A 58 -18.23 2.88 9.33
N ASN A 59 -19.52 2.64 9.51
CA ASN A 59 -20.30 1.88 8.58
C ASN A 59 -20.40 2.65 7.27
N VAL A 60 -19.81 2.10 6.22
CA VAL A 60 -19.83 2.69 4.87
C VAL A 60 -21.26 2.93 4.36
N LYS A 61 -22.24 2.15 4.85
CA LYS A 61 -23.68 2.34 4.53
C LYS A 61 -24.28 3.63 5.08
N GLU A 62 -23.71 4.18 6.15
CA GLU A 62 -24.21 5.38 6.83
C GLU A 62 -23.38 6.61 6.47
N SER A 63 -22.32 6.44 5.66
CA SER A 63 -21.38 7.50 5.34
C SER A 63 -21.97 8.50 4.35
N THR A 64 -21.73 9.80 4.61
CA THR A 64 -22.14 10.89 3.73
C THR A 64 -21.25 11.00 2.48
N HIS A 65 -20.01 10.50 2.57
CA HIS A 65 -19.03 10.43 1.48
C HIS A 65 -18.06 9.28 1.76
N VAL A 66 -17.59 8.60 0.71
CA VAL A 66 -16.63 7.49 0.80
C VAL A 66 -15.35 7.83 0.03
N HIS A 67 -14.21 7.63 0.66
CA HIS A 67 -12.90 7.71 0.03
C HIS A 67 -12.34 6.32 -0.24
N ILE A 68 -11.71 6.13 -1.39
CA ILE A 68 -11.07 4.86 -1.76
C ILE A 68 -9.58 5.11 -1.94
N ALA A 69 -8.77 4.30 -1.24
CA ALA A 69 -7.32 4.31 -1.29
C ALA A 69 -6.76 2.92 -1.63
N PHE A 70 -5.53 2.87 -2.13
CA PHE A 70 -4.88 1.64 -2.59
C PHE A 70 -3.64 1.25 -1.77
N ASP A 71 -3.48 1.82 -0.58
CA ASP A 71 -2.49 1.38 0.40
C ASP A 71 -2.89 1.87 1.81
N ASP A 72 -2.34 1.20 2.83
CA ASP A 72 -2.64 1.51 4.23
C ASP A 72 -2.09 2.88 4.67
N SER A 73 -1.02 3.37 4.05
CA SER A 73 -0.41 4.68 4.36
C SER A 73 -1.34 5.82 3.94
N THR A 74 -1.82 5.78 2.70
CA THR A 74 -2.82 6.71 2.16
C THR A 74 -4.10 6.64 2.98
N ALA A 75 -4.57 5.43 3.30
CA ALA A 75 -5.79 5.26 4.09
C ALA A 75 -5.64 5.87 5.50
N GLY A 76 -4.51 5.64 6.17
CA GLY A 76 -4.19 6.24 7.45
C GLY A 76 -4.15 7.77 7.39
N CYS A 77 -3.49 8.33 6.36
CA CYS A 77 -3.42 9.77 6.16
C CYS A 77 -4.80 10.40 5.89
N LEU A 78 -5.64 9.74 5.09
CA LEU A 78 -7.01 10.20 4.83
C LEU A 78 -7.87 10.16 6.10
N LYS A 79 -7.81 9.08 6.88
CA LYS A 79 -8.55 8.97 8.16
C LYS A 79 -8.14 10.09 9.11
N TYR A 80 -6.84 10.35 9.23
CA TYR A 80 -6.31 11.43 10.04
C TYR A 80 -6.78 12.81 9.53
N MET A 81 -6.65 13.06 8.23
CA MET A 81 -7.12 14.28 7.55
C MET A 81 -8.60 14.54 7.82
N LEU A 82 -9.47 13.54 7.63
CA LEU A 82 -10.91 13.65 7.88
C LEU A 82 -11.21 14.00 9.33
N SER A 83 -10.45 13.43 10.28
CA SER A 83 -10.58 13.79 11.69
C SER A 83 -10.16 15.23 11.99
N GLN A 84 -9.14 15.76 11.32
CA GLN A 84 -8.70 17.16 11.51
C GLN A 84 -9.67 18.17 10.89
N GLU A 85 -10.31 17.80 9.79
CA GLU A 85 -11.31 18.63 9.09
C GLU A 85 -12.73 18.48 9.66
N GLU A 86 -12.88 17.75 10.79
CA GLU A 86 -14.16 17.47 11.45
C GLU A 86 -15.20 16.78 10.54
N LEU A 87 -14.74 16.06 9.51
CA LEU A 87 -15.56 15.29 8.57
C LEU A 87 -15.86 13.91 9.15
N PHE A 88 -16.57 13.92 10.27
CA PHE A 88 -16.84 12.71 11.06
C PHE A 88 -17.92 11.79 10.49
N GLU A 89 -18.53 12.14 9.36
CA GLU A 89 -19.54 11.31 8.70
C GLU A 89 -19.01 10.63 7.42
N GLU A 90 -17.74 10.86 7.09
CA GLU A 90 -17.09 10.30 5.90
C GLU A 90 -16.28 9.04 6.25
N SER A 91 -16.22 8.06 5.34
CA SER A 91 -15.48 6.80 5.48
C SER A 91 -14.34 6.65 4.47
N VAL A 92 -13.40 5.76 4.77
CA VAL A 92 -12.25 5.40 3.94
C VAL A 92 -12.23 3.88 3.79
N VAL A 93 -12.39 3.42 2.56
CA VAL A 93 -12.21 2.03 2.13
C VAL A 93 -10.79 1.91 1.57
N ALA A 94 -10.05 0.90 2.03
CA ALA A 94 -8.65 0.73 1.66
C ALA A 94 -8.40 -0.66 1.09
N PHE A 95 -7.77 -0.70 -0.06
CA PHE A 95 -7.13 -1.89 -0.60
C PHE A 95 -5.67 -1.87 -0.18
N SER A 96 -5.24 -2.81 0.67
CA SER A 96 -3.86 -2.87 1.18
C SER A 96 -2.91 -3.63 0.24
N GLU A 97 -3.33 -3.90 -1.00
CA GLU A 97 -2.72 -4.89 -1.89
C GLU A 97 -1.97 -4.28 -3.08
N PHE A 98 -0.83 -4.87 -3.45
CA PHE A 98 -0.07 -4.44 -4.62
C PHE A 98 -0.70 -4.87 -5.96
N PHE A 99 -1.53 -4.03 -6.58
CA PHE A 99 -2.11 -4.31 -7.90
C PHE A 99 -1.08 -4.35 -9.05
N SER A 100 0.10 -3.76 -8.86
CA SER A 100 1.20 -3.79 -9.83
C SER A 100 1.84 -5.18 -9.98
N ILE A 101 1.65 -6.09 -9.02
CA ILE A 101 2.25 -7.44 -9.03
C ILE A 101 1.20 -8.55 -8.86
N GLY A 102 1.56 -9.78 -9.22
CA GLY A 102 0.74 -10.99 -9.11
C GLY A 102 -0.39 -11.08 -10.13
N PRO A 103 -1.08 -12.22 -10.28
CA PRO A 103 -2.18 -12.36 -11.22
C PRO A 103 -3.39 -11.53 -10.77
N ILE A 104 -4.08 -10.88 -11.71
CA ILE A 104 -5.32 -10.12 -11.47
C ILE A 104 -6.49 -10.65 -12.32
N TYR A 105 -6.29 -11.78 -13.01
CA TYR A 105 -7.33 -12.44 -13.79
C TYR A 105 -8.47 -12.91 -12.88
N ARG A 106 -9.70 -12.54 -13.24
CA ARG A 106 -10.94 -12.85 -12.49
C ARG A 106 -10.88 -12.48 -11.01
N LEU A 107 -10.20 -11.38 -10.66
CA LEU A 107 -10.01 -10.97 -9.26
C LEU A 107 -11.32 -10.64 -8.50
N HIS A 108 -12.41 -10.40 -9.23
CA HIS A 108 -13.77 -10.25 -8.68
C HIS A 108 -14.43 -11.59 -8.30
N THR A 109 -13.76 -12.72 -8.50
CA THR A 109 -14.27 -14.07 -8.20
C THR A 109 -13.40 -14.75 -7.14
N ASN A 110 -14.00 -15.64 -6.34
CA ASN A 110 -13.27 -16.44 -5.36
C ASN A 110 -12.14 -17.27 -6.00
N GLU A 111 -12.34 -17.77 -7.23
CA GLU A 111 -11.32 -18.53 -7.96
C GLU A 111 -10.07 -17.67 -8.24
N GLY A 112 -10.26 -16.46 -8.79
CA GLY A 112 -9.16 -15.54 -9.07
C GLY A 112 -8.46 -15.06 -7.81
N GLN A 113 -9.21 -14.79 -6.73
CA GLN A 113 -8.66 -14.37 -5.44
C GLN A 113 -7.79 -15.46 -4.81
N LEU A 114 -8.25 -16.71 -4.81
CA LEU A 114 -7.47 -17.86 -4.33
C LEU A 114 -6.23 -18.11 -5.20
N ALA A 115 -6.35 -17.96 -6.52
CA ALA A 115 -5.21 -18.10 -7.43
C ALA A 115 -4.15 -17.04 -7.14
N ARG A 116 -4.57 -15.80 -6.87
CA ARG A 116 -3.68 -14.70 -6.49
C ARG A 116 -3.04 -14.94 -5.13
N GLN A 117 -3.79 -15.34 -4.11
CA GLN A 117 -3.22 -15.66 -2.79
C GLN A 117 -2.14 -16.74 -2.91
N LYS A 118 -2.40 -17.82 -3.66
CA LYS A 118 -1.40 -18.87 -3.90
C LYS A 118 -0.14 -18.35 -4.58
N TRP A 119 -0.27 -17.42 -5.51
CA TRP A 119 0.88 -16.79 -6.14
C TRP A 119 1.66 -15.93 -5.14
N LEU A 120 0.98 -15.16 -4.28
CA LEU A 120 1.62 -14.32 -3.26
C LEU A 120 2.42 -15.18 -2.28
N ILE A 121 1.78 -16.17 -1.65
CA ILE A 121 2.41 -17.13 -0.71
C ILE A 121 3.63 -17.83 -1.33
N LYS A 122 3.52 -18.23 -2.60
CA LYS A 122 4.59 -18.99 -3.27
C LYS A 122 5.81 -18.13 -3.58
N ASN A 123 5.61 -16.86 -3.91
CA ASN A 123 6.64 -16.03 -4.54
C ASN A 123 7.17 -14.93 -3.63
N LEU A 124 6.34 -14.37 -2.77
CA LEU A 124 6.68 -13.25 -1.91
C LEU A 124 6.97 -13.74 -0.49
N ALA A 125 8.01 -13.18 0.13
CA ALA A 125 8.22 -13.35 1.56
C ALA A 125 7.31 -12.38 2.31
N ALA A 126 6.55 -12.85 3.30
CA ALA A 126 5.81 -12.00 4.22
C ALA A 126 6.39 -12.12 5.62
N TYR A 127 6.43 -11.01 6.34
CA TYR A 127 6.51 -11.04 7.79
C TYR A 127 5.19 -11.61 8.33
N ASP A 128 5.28 -12.38 9.41
CA ASP A 128 4.14 -12.83 10.22
C ASP A 128 3.03 -13.57 9.44
N SER A 129 3.38 -14.28 8.36
CA SER A 129 2.43 -15.09 7.57
C SER A 129 1.25 -14.28 6.98
N TYR A 130 1.44 -12.99 6.69
CA TYR A 130 0.37 -12.11 6.21
C TYR A 130 -0.39 -12.64 4.98
N PHE A 131 0.31 -13.20 3.99
CA PHE A 131 -0.34 -13.70 2.77
C PHE A 131 -1.17 -14.97 3.02
N GLU A 132 -0.76 -15.78 3.99
CA GLU A 132 -1.40 -17.00 4.42
C GLU A 132 -2.64 -16.73 5.27
N GLU A 133 -2.53 -15.83 6.25
CA GLU A 133 -3.50 -15.69 7.33
C GLU A 133 -4.48 -14.52 7.13
N GLU A 134 -4.02 -13.40 6.59
CA GLU A 134 -4.79 -12.14 6.60
C GLU A 134 -5.19 -11.65 5.21
N TYR A 135 -4.33 -11.82 4.20
CA TYR A 135 -4.49 -11.20 2.89
C TYR A 135 -5.89 -11.45 2.27
N LEU A 136 -6.29 -12.73 2.19
CA LEU A 136 -7.51 -13.09 1.47
C LEU A 136 -8.77 -12.59 2.20
N SER A 137 -8.80 -12.71 3.52
CA SER A 137 -9.94 -12.29 4.33
C SER A 137 -10.11 -10.76 4.27
N ARG A 138 -9.00 -10.00 4.36
CA ARG A 138 -8.99 -8.55 4.17
C ARG A 138 -9.49 -8.15 2.78
N PHE A 139 -8.95 -8.79 1.72
CA PHE A 139 -9.35 -8.47 0.35
C PHE A 139 -10.84 -8.70 0.09
N ILE A 140 -11.38 -9.83 0.56
CA ILE A 140 -12.81 -10.15 0.45
C ILE A 140 -13.64 -9.12 1.21
N ALA A 141 -13.27 -8.81 2.45
CA ALA A 141 -13.97 -7.83 3.27
C ALA A 141 -14.00 -6.44 2.61
N THR A 142 -12.90 -5.99 2.01
CA THR A 142 -12.85 -4.71 1.29
C THR A 142 -13.78 -4.70 0.07
N ILE A 143 -13.86 -5.80 -0.70
CA ILE A 143 -14.81 -5.90 -1.82
C ILE A 143 -16.26 -5.88 -1.33
N GLU A 144 -16.56 -6.59 -0.25
CA GLU A 144 -17.90 -6.57 0.35
C GLU A 144 -18.27 -5.16 0.82
N GLU A 145 -17.36 -4.48 1.52
CA GLU A 145 -17.52 -3.10 1.96
C GLU A 145 -17.80 -2.17 0.77
N LEU A 146 -17.00 -2.28 -0.31
CA LEU A 146 -17.18 -1.53 -1.55
C LEU A 146 -18.58 -1.72 -2.17
N HIS A 147 -19.08 -2.95 -2.19
CA HIS A 147 -20.41 -3.25 -2.72
C HIS A 147 -21.54 -2.71 -1.83
N THR A 148 -21.30 -2.57 -0.52
CA THR A 148 -22.31 -2.05 0.42
C THR A 148 -22.50 -0.54 0.38
N ILE A 149 -21.61 0.22 -0.27
CA ILE A 149 -21.78 1.67 -0.46
C ILE A 149 -23.12 1.93 -1.18
N PRO A 150 -24.01 2.81 -0.63
CA PRO A 150 -25.26 3.20 -1.28
C PRO A 150 -25.04 3.88 -2.64
N VAL A 151 -26.03 3.79 -3.55
CA VAL A 151 -25.90 4.26 -4.94
C VAL A 151 -25.74 5.79 -5.02
N GLU A 152 -26.41 6.49 -4.11
CA GLU A 152 -26.42 7.94 -3.98
C GLU A 152 -25.18 8.49 -3.27
N THR A 153 -24.45 7.68 -2.51
CA THR A 153 -23.29 8.13 -1.73
C THR A 153 -22.17 8.58 -2.67
N PRO A 154 -21.69 9.82 -2.56
CA PRO A 154 -20.53 10.29 -3.31
C PRO A 154 -19.26 9.52 -2.96
N ILE A 155 -18.43 9.26 -3.97
CA ILE A 155 -17.19 8.51 -3.86
C ILE A 155 -16.04 9.36 -4.41
N THR A 156 -14.93 9.46 -3.66
CA THR A 156 -13.65 9.98 -4.15
C THR A 156 -12.62 8.86 -4.17
N ILE A 157 -12.07 8.57 -5.33
CA ILE A 157 -10.97 7.61 -5.50
C ILE A 157 -9.67 8.41 -5.62
N TRP A 158 -8.69 8.08 -4.79
CA TRP A 158 -7.37 8.72 -4.78
C TRP A 158 -6.38 7.88 -5.58
N LYS A 159 -5.66 8.52 -6.49
CA LYS A 159 -4.62 7.84 -7.28
C LYS A 159 -3.46 8.77 -7.59
N ALA A 160 -2.26 8.22 -7.69
CA ALA A 160 -1.07 8.82 -8.28
C ALA A 160 -0.77 8.22 -9.66
N ASP A 161 0.20 8.82 -10.36
CA ASP A 161 0.69 8.35 -11.67
C ASP A 161 1.65 7.16 -11.49
N ASN A 162 1.13 6.04 -10.96
CA ASN A 162 1.83 4.77 -10.84
C ASN A 162 0.93 3.58 -11.19
N ALA A 163 1.54 2.44 -11.53
CA ALA A 163 0.81 1.27 -12.01
C ALA A 163 -0.09 0.66 -10.93
N HIS A 164 0.35 0.67 -9.68
CA HIS A 164 -0.38 0.07 -8.59
C HIS A 164 -1.73 0.78 -8.35
N GLU A 165 -1.72 2.10 -8.20
CA GLU A 165 -2.93 2.89 -7.93
C GLU A 165 -3.81 2.98 -9.18
N HIS A 166 -3.24 3.02 -10.38
CA HIS A 166 -4.02 3.05 -11.62
C HIS A 166 -4.75 1.72 -11.90
N VAL A 167 -4.08 0.59 -11.70
CA VAL A 167 -4.71 -0.73 -11.83
C VAL A 167 -5.78 -0.89 -10.76
N GLY A 168 -5.51 -0.46 -9.52
CA GLY A 168 -6.49 -0.44 -8.43
C GLY A 168 -7.74 0.38 -8.77
N LEU A 169 -7.57 1.60 -9.30
CA LEU A 169 -8.67 2.43 -9.78
C LEU A 169 -9.50 1.71 -10.85
N SER A 170 -8.84 1.07 -11.81
CA SER A 170 -9.50 0.35 -12.89
C SER A 170 -10.31 -0.84 -12.35
N PHE A 171 -9.74 -1.60 -11.40
CA PHE A 171 -10.42 -2.69 -10.71
C PHE A 171 -11.68 -2.22 -9.96
N VAL A 172 -11.54 -1.18 -9.14
CA VAL A 172 -12.63 -0.60 -8.36
C VAL A 172 -13.72 -0.06 -9.28
N MET A 173 -13.36 0.60 -10.38
CA MET A 173 -14.34 1.09 -11.35
C MET A 173 -15.22 -0.04 -11.89
N ALA A 174 -14.60 -1.19 -12.21
CA ALA A 174 -15.32 -2.37 -12.68
C ALA A 174 -16.25 -2.99 -11.62
N GLN A 175 -16.02 -2.74 -10.32
CA GLN A 175 -16.91 -3.19 -9.23
C GLN A 175 -18.05 -2.20 -8.95
N LEU A 176 -17.87 -0.92 -9.28
CA LEU A 176 -18.81 0.17 -8.93
C LEU A 176 -19.86 0.44 -10.02
N LYS A 177 -20.32 -0.57 -10.76
CA LYS A 177 -21.13 -0.42 -12.00
C LYS A 177 -22.35 0.49 -11.86
N ASP A 178 -23.09 0.37 -10.76
CA ASP A 178 -24.33 1.13 -10.54
C ASP A 178 -24.11 2.52 -9.93
N LYS A 179 -22.89 2.86 -9.51
CA LYS A 179 -22.58 4.09 -8.77
C LYS A 179 -22.09 5.18 -9.70
N LYS A 180 -22.80 6.30 -9.76
CA LYS A 180 -22.50 7.40 -10.70
C LYS A 180 -21.78 8.60 -10.07
N ASN A 181 -21.85 8.73 -8.74
CA ASN A 181 -21.34 9.90 -8.02
C ASN A 181 -19.85 9.76 -7.69
N ILE A 182 -19.02 9.42 -8.69
CA ILE A 182 -17.59 9.12 -8.51
C ILE A 182 -16.73 10.30 -8.98
N ARG A 183 -15.77 10.70 -8.15
CA ARG A 183 -14.65 11.59 -8.50
C ARG A 183 -13.34 10.82 -8.40
N VAL A 184 -12.38 11.21 -9.23
CA VAL A 184 -11.00 10.71 -9.15
C VAL A 184 -10.11 11.92 -8.93
N ILE A 185 -9.31 11.88 -7.87
CA ILE A 185 -8.26 12.88 -7.61
C ILE A 185 -6.92 12.27 -8.01
N ASN A 186 -6.29 12.87 -9.02
CA ASN A 186 -4.92 12.54 -9.38
C ASN A 186 -3.96 13.34 -8.48
N THR A 187 -3.34 12.67 -7.52
CA THR A 187 -2.48 13.29 -6.51
C THR A 187 -1.13 13.72 -7.07
N SER A 188 -0.62 13.05 -8.11
CA SER A 188 0.60 13.47 -8.82
C SER A 188 0.37 14.78 -9.58
N GLU A 189 -0.77 14.90 -10.28
CA GLU A 189 -1.19 16.14 -10.95
C GLU A 189 -1.44 17.26 -9.93
N ALA A 190 -2.20 16.98 -8.88
CA ALA A 190 -2.48 17.94 -7.82
C ALA A 190 -1.20 18.42 -7.12
N SER A 191 -0.23 17.54 -6.88
CA SER A 191 1.05 17.91 -6.29
C SER A 191 1.81 18.91 -7.16
N ARG A 192 1.90 18.65 -8.47
CA ARG A 192 2.55 19.57 -9.42
C ARG A 192 1.85 20.91 -9.52
N GLU A 193 0.53 20.92 -9.61
CA GLU A 193 -0.24 22.15 -9.86
C GLU A 193 -0.43 23.01 -8.60
N ILE A 194 -0.71 22.39 -7.46
CA ILE A 194 -1.10 23.06 -6.23
C ILE A 194 0.09 23.23 -5.29
N LEU A 195 0.84 22.16 -5.02
CA LEU A 195 1.98 22.22 -4.10
C LEU A 195 3.24 22.77 -4.78
N LYS A 196 3.32 22.67 -6.11
CA LYS A 196 4.47 23.11 -6.92
C LYS A 196 5.79 22.52 -6.43
N GLN A 197 5.76 21.23 -6.07
CA GLN A 197 6.96 20.52 -5.63
C GLN A 197 7.97 20.37 -6.78
N GLU A 198 9.26 20.36 -6.44
CA GLU A 198 10.37 20.19 -7.39
C GLU A 198 10.59 18.72 -7.80
N TYR A 199 9.86 17.79 -7.19
CA TYR A 199 9.92 16.37 -7.44
C TYR A 199 8.51 15.79 -7.65
N ASP A 200 8.44 14.69 -8.40
CA ASP A 200 7.21 13.91 -8.54
C ASP A 200 7.09 12.92 -7.38
N ILE A 201 5.88 12.81 -6.82
CA ILE A 201 5.55 11.77 -5.84
C ILE A 201 5.47 10.41 -6.55
N ARG A 202 5.93 9.33 -5.90
CA ARG A 202 5.83 7.96 -6.44
C ARG A 202 4.44 7.35 -6.23
N GLY A 203 3.77 7.77 -5.15
CA GLY A 203 2.46 7.29 -4.77
C GLY A 203 1.75 8.26 -3.85
N THR A 204 0.44 8.09 -3.69
CA THR A 204 -0.36 8.96 -2.81
C THR A 204 0.12 8.89 -1.37
N GLY A 205 0.62 7.73 -0.92
CA GLY A 205 1.11 7.51 0.45
C GLY A 205 2.36 8.33 0.83
N GLU A 206 2.98 9.04 -0.11
CA GLU A 206 4.08 9.98 0.18
C GLU A 206 3.58 11.38 0.61
N LEU A 207 2.27 11.64 0.48
CA LEU A 207 1.69 12.94 0.80
C LEU A 207 1.23 13.02 2.26
N PRO A 208 1.52 14.13 2.96
CA PRO A 208 1.03 14.33 4.30
C PRO A 208 -0.47 14.70 4.31
N PRO A 209 -1.20 14.45 5.42
CA PRO A 209 -2.63 14.73 5.55
C PRO A 209 -3.05 16.15 5.14
N GLU A 210 -2.23 17.16 5.44
CA GLU A 210 -2.50 18.56 5.12
C GLU A 210 -2.55 18.82 3.60
N SER A 211 -1.72 18.10 2.84
CA SER A 211 -1.73 18.17 1.37
C SER A 211 -3.01 17.54 0.81
N LEU A 212 -3.41 16.40 1.36
CA LEU A 212 -4.66 15.73 0.98
C LEU A 212 -5.89 16.62 1.28
N ALA A 213 -5.89 17.34 2.42
CA ALA A 213 -6.96 18.28 2.77
C ALA A 213 -7.07 19.42 1.74
N LEU A 214 -5.93 19.96 1.31
CA LEU A 214 -5.87 21.02 0.31
C LEU A 214 -6.40 20.53 -1.04
N PHE A 215 -6.07 19.29 -1.42
CA PHE A 215 -6.56 18.68 -2.65
C PHE A 215 -8.07 18.46 -2.55
N GLN A 216 -8.57 17.84 -1.48
CA GLN A 216 -9.99 17.63 -1.27
C GLN A 216 -10.79 18.94 -1.43
N LYS A 217 -10.34 20.04 -0.80
CA LYS A 217 -10.96 21.37 -0.90
C LYS A 217 -10.98 21.94 -2.31
N SER A 218 -9.92 21.68 -3.08
CA SER A 218 -9.76 22.17 -4.46
C SER A 218 -10.60 21.35 -5.46
N PHE A 219 -10.66 20.04 -5.26
CA PHE A 219 -11.22 19.09 -6.21
C PHE A 219 -12.68 18.69 -5.93
N ILE A 220 -13.23 18.98 -4.74
CA ILE A 220 -14.64 18.68 -4.42
C ILE A 220 -15.64 19.39 -5.34
N LYS A 221 -15.20 20.49 -5.99
CA LYS A 221 -16.00 21.25 -6.95
C LYS A 221 -15.98 20.66 -8.36
N LEU A 222 -15.11 19.69 -8.64
CA LEU A 222 -15.08 19.05 -9.95
C LEU A 222 -16.36 18.23 -10.18
N PRO A 223 -16.81 18.14 -11.45
CA PRO A 223 -17.92 17.27 -11.79
C PRO A 223 -17.55 15.80 -11.52
N TYR A 224 -18.57 14.98 -11.29
CA TYR A 224 -18.42 13.54 -11.30
C TYR A 224 -17.90 13.06 -12.67
N LEU A 225 -17.32 11.87 -12.69
CA LEU A 225 -16.85 11.25 -13.92
C LEU A 225 -17.97 11.15 -14.96
N THR A 226 -17.63 11.48 -16.20
CA THR A 226 -18.50 11.22 -17.34
C THR A 226 -18.52 9.72 -17.63
N GLU A 227 -19.59 9.25 -18.28
CA GLU A 227 -19.71 7.87 -18.74
C GLU A 227 -18.54 7.47 -19.66
N GLU A 228 -18.06 8.40 -20.51
CA GLU A 228 -16.88 8.17 -21.35
C GLU A 228 -15.60 7.92 -20.52
N LYS A 229 -15.32 8.76 -19.52
CA LYS A 229 -14.14 8.58 -18.66
C LYS A 229 -14.24 7.29 -17.85
N ARG A 230 -15.45 6.96 -17.39
CA ARG A 230 -15.73 5.71 -16.68
C ARG A 230 -15.44 4.49 -17.57
N MET A 231 -15.98 4.47 -18.78
CA MET A 231 -15.76 3.37 -19.73
C MET A 231 -14.28 3.16 -20.06
N LYS A 232 -13.45 4.21 -20.06
CA LYS A 232 -12.00 4.06 -20.25
C LYS A 232 -11.36 3.19 -19.17
N PHE A 233 -11.69 3.41 -17.90
CA PHE A 233 -11.17 2.60 -16.79
C PHE A 233 -11.72 1.17 -16.79
N GLU A 234 -12.99 0.98 -17.17
CA GLU A 234 -13.60 -0.35 -17.27
C GLU A 234 -12.96 -1.17 -18.40
N ASN A 235 -12.77 -0.58 -19.59
CA ASN A 235 -12.08 -1.21 -20.71
C ASN A 235 -10.61 -1.51 -20.38
N GLU A 236 -9.95 -0.59 -19.66
CA GLU A 236 -8.58 -0.78 -19.19
C GLU A 236 -8.48 -1.95 -18.22
N TRP A 237 -9.44 -2.10 -17.30
CA TRP A 237 -9.53 -3.27 -16.43
C TRP A 237 -9.74 -4.56 -17.23
N ASP A 238 -10.62 -4.58 -18.22
CA ASP A 238 -10.84 -5.77 -19.06
C ASP A 238 -9.57 -6.17 -19.80
N ARG A 239 -8.81 -5.19 -20.33
CA ARG A 239 -7.53 -5.40 -21.00
C ARG A 239 -6.46 -5.95 -20.04
N LEU A 240 -6.27 -5.30 -18.89
CA LEU A 240 -5.24 -5.66 -17.92
C LEU A 240 -5.54 -6.99 -17.22
N SER A 241 -6.81 -7.24 -16.89
CA SER A 241 -7.20 -8.49 -16.23
C SER A 241 -7.15 -9.72 -17.14
N GLY A 242 -7.22 -9.52 -18.47
CA GLY A 242 -7.02 -10.59 -19.46
C GLY A 242 -5.56 -10.96 -19.72
N SER A 243 -4.59 -10.20 -19.21
CA SER A 243 -3.15 -10.46 -19.38
C SER A 243 -2.66 -11.57 -18.43
N ILE A 244 -1.70 -12.36 -18.91
CA ILE A 244 -1.07 -13.45 -18.14
C ILE A 244 0.11 -12.95 -17.29
N GLU A 245 0.68 -11.82 -17.66
CA GLU A 245 1.82 -11.19 -17.02
C GLU A 245 1.47 -10.80 -15.58
N CYS A 246 2.39 -11.11 -14.66
CA CYS A 246 2.23 -10.84 -13.23
C CYS A 246 2.92 -9.55 -12.77
N LEU A 247 3.45 -8.74 -13.69
CA LEU A 247 4.05 -7.45 -13.38
C LEU A 247 3.48 -6.37 -14.29
N ARG A 248 3.14 -5.21 -13.71
CA ARG A 248 2.73 -4.02 -14.44
C ARG A 248 3.59 -2.82 -14.07
N VAL A 249 3.96 -2.04 -15.07
CA VAL A 249 4.76 -0.82 -14.93
C VAL A 249 4.03 0.36 -15.56
N TRP A 250 4.28 1.55 -15.02
CA TRP A 250 3.73 2.81 -15.49
C TRP A 250 4.74 3.49 -16.41
N LYS A 251 4.36 3.73 -17.68
CA LYS A 251 5.19 4.44 -18.66
C LYS A 251 4.29 5.27 -19.56
N GLU A 252 4.74 6.46 -19.92
CA GLU A 252 4.04 7.32 -20.89
C GLU A 252 2.56 7.57 -20.53
N ASN A 253 2.24 7.63 -19.23
CA ASN A 253 0.89 7.73 -18.67
C ASN A 253 -0.04 6.52 -18.91
N GLU A 254 0.54 5.36 -19.21
CA GLU A 254 -0.18 4.10 -19.42
C GLU A 254 0.41 2.95 -18.59
N VAL A 255 -0.43 1.95 -18.34
CA VAL A 255 -0.02 0.71 -17.65
C VAL A 255 0.38 -0.34 -18.69
N HIS A 256 1.61 -0.81 -18.60
CA HIS A 256 2.13 -1.89 -19.42
C HIS A 256 2.30 -3.15 -18.59
N SER A 257 1.72 -4.25 -19.06
CA SER A 257 1.99 -5.58 -18.52
C SER A 257 3.29 -6.11 -19.10
N VAL A 258 4.21 -6.54 -18.24
CA VAL A 258 5.58 -6.93 -18.60
C VAL A 258 5.97 -8.26 -17.94
N GLN A 259 7.03 -8.88 -18.43
CA GLN A 259 7.58 -10.09 -17.82
C GLN A 259 8.11 -9.81 -16.41
N GLU A 260 8.06 -10.80 -15.52
CA GLU A 260 8.48 -10.61 -14.12
C GLU A 260 9.98 -10.29 -13.98
N ASP A 261 10.79 -10.70 -14.96
CA ASP A 261 12.24 -10.45 -15.03
C ASP A 261 12.59 -9.03 -15.51
N TYR A 262 11.60 -8.16 -15.71
CA TYR A 262 11.79 -6.79 -16.20
C TYR A 262 12.83 -5.98 -15.40
N PHE A 263 12.93 -6.20 -14.09
CA PHE A 263 13.88 -5.51 -13.21
C PHE A 263 15.17 -6.30 -12.94
N ASP A 264 15.34 -7.50 -13.51
CA ASP A 264 16.47 -8.38 -13.17
C ASP A 264 17.82 -7.74 -13.52
N GLN A 265 17.93 -7.18 -14.73
CA GLN A 265 19.13 -6.47 -15.17
C GLN A 265 19.43 -5.25 -14.29
N PHE A 266 18.39 -4.51 -13.90
CA PHE A 266 18.50 -3.37 -13.00
C PHE A 266 18.99 -3.78 -11.61
N ILE A 267 18.49 -4.90 -11.06
CA ILE A 267 18.94 -5.46 -9.78
C ILE A 267 20.42 -5.86 -9.86
N ILE A 268 20.86 -6.47 -10.96
CA ILE A 268 22.27 -6.82 -11.20
C ILE A 268 23.15 -5.57 -11.21
N GLU A 269 22.70 -4.48 -11.82
CA GLU A 269 23.43 -3.21 -11.86
C GLU A 269 23.52 -2.56 -10.47
N CYS A 270 22.43 -2.55 -9.71
CA CYS A 270 22.42 -2.10 -8.31
C CYS A 270 23.35 -2.95 -7.44
N ALA A 271 23.39 -4.26 -7.66
CA ALA A 271 24.30 -5.15 -6.95
C ALA A 271 25.77 -4.79 -7.21
N LYS A 272 26.13 -4.46 -8.46
CA LYS A 272 27.49 -3.99 -8.81
C LYS A 272 27.80 -2.64 -8.16
N SER A 273 26.86 -1.69 -8.18
CA SER A 273 27.09 -0.35 -7.62
C SER A 273 27.42 -0.40 -6.13
N VAL A 274 26.81 -1.32 -5.38
CA VAL A 274 27.07 -1.51 -3.94
C VAL A 274 28.25 -2.44 -3.65
N GLY A 275 28.87 -3.07 -4.65
CA GLY A 275 30.05 -3.92 -4.51
C GLY A 275 29.79 -5.42 -4.30
N ALA A 276 28.57 -5.90 -4.58
CA ALA A 276 28.24 -7.32 -4.50
C ALA A 276 28.90 -8.17 -5.61
N ASP A 277 29.69 -7.57 -6.51
CA ASP A 277 30.57 -8.27 -7.46
C ASP A 277 31.91 -8.69 -6.84
N ARG A 278 32.30 -8.05 -5.73
CA ARG A 278 33.59 -8.27 -5.07
C ARG A 278 33.47 -9.18 -3.86
N GLU A 279 32.44 -8.99 -3.03
CA GLU A 279 32.22 -9.72 -1.79
C GLU A 279 30.75 -10.04 -1.56
N PHE A 280 30.47 -10.93 -0.61
CA PHE A 280 29.10 -11.21 -0.17
C PHE A 280 28.55 -10.03 0.62
N LEU A 281 27.41 -9.50 0.18
CA LEU A 281 26.71 -8.42 0.87
C LEU A 281 25.33 -8.91 1.32
N LYS A 282 24.88 -8.42 2.47
CA LYS A 282 23.53 -8.70 2.96
C LYS A 282 22.50 -8.29 1.90
N ALA A 283 21.54 -9.18 1.62
CA ALA A 283 20.53 -8.95 0.58
C ALA A 283 19.79 -7.60 0.70
N PRO A 284 19.45 -7.09 1.91
CA PRO A 284 18.81 -5.78 2.07
C PRO A 284 19.67 -4.62 1.53
N ARG A 285 21.00 -4.76 1.42
CA ARG A 285 21.85 -3.71 0.85
C ARG A 285 21.63 -3.57 -0.66
N VAL A 286 21.49 -4.70 -1.36
CA VAL A 286 21.20 -4.73 -2.80
C VAL A 286 19.75 -4.33 -3.06
N ILE A 287 18.81 -4.88 -2.30
CA ILE A 287 17.38 -4.56 -2.41
C ILE A 287 17.12 -3.09 -2.10
N GLY A 288 17.74 -2.54 -1.05
CA GLY A 288 17.59 -1.13 -0.68
C GLY A 288 18.15 -0.16 -1.73
N GLU A 289 19.25 -0.51 -2.39
CA GLU A 289 19.77 0.25 -3.52
C GLU A 289 18.78 0.26 -4.69
N ALA A 290 18.27 -0.92 -5.05
CA ALA A 290 17.27 -1.06 -6.10
C ALA A 290 15.98 -0.31 -5.74
N LEU A 291 15.49 -0.39 -4.49
CA LEU A 291 14.29 0.29 -4.01
C LEU A 291 14.45 1.82 -4.04
N GLY A 292 15.64 2.33 -3.70
CA GLY A 292 15.94 3.75 -3.73
C GLY A 292 15.93 4.32 -5.15
N LEU A 293 16.41 3.55 -6.12
CA LEU A 293 16.60 3.98 -7.51
C LEU A 293 15.46 3.59 -8.46
N VAL A 294 14.64 2.60 -8.11
CA VAL A 294 13.54 2.16 -8.99
C VAL A 294 12.47 3.25 -9.07
N GLU A 295 12.09 3.59 -10.30
CA GLU A 295 11.04 4.60 -10.57
C GLU A 295 9.62 4.03 -10.38
N GLN A 296 9.49 2.71 -10.24
CA GLN A 296 8.23 1.98 -10.22
C GLN A 296 7.88 1.52 -8.81
N LEU A 297 6.61 1.70 -8.42
CA LEU A 297 6.09 1.29 -7.11
C LEU A 297 5.82 -0.23 -7.07
N VAL A 298 6.89 -1.02 -6.94
CA VAL A 298 6.85 -2.50 -6.87
C VAL A 298 7.12 -3.08 -5.49
N GLY A 299 7.72 -2.30 -4.59
CA GLY A 299 8.02 -2.71 -3.21
C GLY A 299 9.27 -3.59 -3.08
N ASP A 300 9.81 -3.64 -1.86
CA ASP A 300 10.99 -4.43 -1.49
C ASP A 300 10.74 -5.94 -1.56
N THR A 301 9.54 -6.39 -1.18
CA THR A 301 9.16 -7.81 -1.25
C THR A 301 9.23 -8.36 -2.67
N PHE A 302 8.82 -7.59 -3.67
CA PHE A 302 8.93 -8.00 -5.06
C PHE A 302 10.38 -8.03 -5.55
N LEU A 303 11.19 -7.04 -5.15
CA LEU A 303 12.62 -7.00 -5.47
C LEU A 303 13.37 -8.18 -4.83
N GLU A 304 13.01 -8.56 -3.59
CA GLU A 304 13.53 -9.75 -2.93
C GLU A 304 13.15 -11.02 -3.70
N TYR A 305 11.88 -11.14 -4.11
CA TYR A 305 11.43 -12.25 -4.94
C TYR A 305 12.28 -12.39 -6.21
N ARG A 306 12.52 -11.28 -6.93
CA ARG A 306 13.36 -11.28 -8.13
C ARG A 306 14.81 -11.65 -7.83
N LEU A 307 15.39 -11.14 -6.75
CA LEU A 307 16.73 -11.52 -6.30
C LEU A 307 16.82 -13.03 -6.01
N LYS A 308 15.81 -13.62 -5.36
CA LYS A 308 15.73 -15.08 -5.14
C LYS A 308 15.62 -15.86 -6.45
N GLN A 309 14.93 -15.33 -7.47
CA GLN A 309 14.92 -15.97 -8.80
C GLN A 309 16.29 -15.91 -9.48
N LEU A 310 17.00 -14.79 -9.37
CA LEU A 310 18.36 -14.64 -9.90
C LEU A 310 19.37 -15.59 -9.22
N ILE A 311 19.19 -15.88 -7.93
CA ILE A 311 19.94 -16.93 -7.23
C ILE A 311 19.63 -18.32 -7.83
N LYS A 312 18.34 -18.64 -8.05
CA LYS A 312 17.94 -19.92 -8.67
C LYS A 312 18.46 -20.09 -10.11
N GLN A 313 18.61 -18.99 -10.84
CA GLN A 313 19.20 -18.95 -12.18
C GLN A 313 20.74 -18.96 -12.15
N GLU A 314 21.34 -19.08 -10.96
CA GLU A 314 22.79 -19.08 -10.73
C GLU A 314 23.51 -17.79 -11.17
N VAL A 315 22.80 -16.67 -11.27
CA VAL A 315 23.39 -15.33 -11.50
C VAL A 315 24.07 -14.81 -10.24
N PHE A 316 23.53 -15.16 -9.07
CA PHE A 316 24.11 -14.86 -7.77
C PHE A 316 24.47 -16.15 -7.02
N GLU A 317 25.59 -16.10 -6.33
CA GLU A 317 25.90 -16.98 -5.21
C GLU A 317 25.24 -16.43 -3.93
N PHE A 318 24.90 -17.30 -2.98
CA PHE A 318 24.32 -16.88 -1.69
C PHE A 318 24.89 -17.66 -0.51
N GLU A 319 24.88 -17.02 0.66
CA GLU A 319 25.21 -17.61 1.95
C GLU A 319 24.08 -17.32 2.96
N GLY A 320 23.75 -18.29 3.82
CA GLY A 320 22.70 -18.16 4.84
C GLY A 320 21.38 -18.83 4.45
N SER A 321 20.26 -18.32 4.98
CA SER A 321 18.92 -18.85 4.70
C SER A 321 18.12 -17.93 3.80
N LEU A 322 17.46 -18.48 2.79
CA LEU A 322 16.60 -17.75 1.84
C LEU A 322 15.18 -17.49 2.39
N ASP A 323 14.94 -17.68 3.69
CA ASP A 323 13.64 -17.43 4.30
C ASP A 323 13.26 -15.94 4.16
N GLU A 324 14.13 -15.02 4.59
CA GLU A 324 13.93 -13.58 4.52
C GLU A 324 15.22 -12.83 4.16
N MET A 325 15.10 -11.64 3.55
CA MET A 325 16.24 -10.87 3.06
C MET A 325 17.34 -10.64 4.11
N ARG A 326 16.99 -10.41 5.39
CA ARG A 326 17.98 -10.20 6.47
C ARG A 326 18.86 -11.43 6.77
N PHE A 327 18.39 -12.63 6.42
CA PHE A 327 19.03 -13.90 6.76
C PHE A 327 20.04 -14.42 5.73
N TYR A 328 20.13 -13.81 4.55
CA TYR A 328 21.13 -14.19 3.56
C TYR A 328 21.96 -13.03 3.02
N SER A 329 23.11 -13.39 2.49
CA SER A 329 24.01 -12.52 1.73
C SER A 329 24.12 -13.03 0.31
N VAL A 330 24.34 -12.13 -0.65
CA VAL A 330 24.46 -12.43 -2.07
C VAL A 330 25.76 -11.87 -2.64
N LYS A 331 26.26 -12.53 -3.67
CA LYS A 331 27.38 -12.07 -4.48
C LYS A 331 27.13 -12.42 -5.95
N LEU A 332 27.43 -11.52 -6.88
CA LEU A 332 27.35 -11.84 -8.30
C LEU A 332 28.36 -12.93 -8.66
N ARG A 333 27.88 -13.94 -9.37
CA ARG A 333 28.72 -15.00 -9.90
C ARG A 333 29.59 -14.45 -11.03
N LYS A 334 30.85 -14.89 -11.09
CA LYS A 334 31.83 -14.44 -12.09
C LYS A 334 31.59 -15.03 -13.47
#